data_AF-A0A501XHM1-F1
#
_entry.id   AF-A0A501XHM1-F1
#
_cell.length_a   1.000
_cell.length_b   1.000
_cell.length_c   1.000
_cell.angle_alpha   90.00
_cell.angle_beta   90.00
_cell.angle_gamma   90.00
#
_symmetry.space_group_name_H-M   'P 1'
#
loop_
_entity.id
_entity.type
_entity.pdbx_description
1 polymer ?
#
loop_
_entity_poly.entity_id
_entity_poly.type
_entity_poly.pdbx_seq_one_letter_code
_entity_poly.pdbx_strand_id
1 'polypeptide(L)'
;MNGTDLLYDTAARGAWVLVLATLPALLPALAIGLVVGLLQAATSIQEATLSFIPKLIGVFLALVLFGGVIGGLLSDYLREAASAIPMMAR
;
A
#
# COMPACT_ATOMS: atom_id res chain seq x y z
N MET A 1 -22.76 -7.62 20.86
CA MET A 1 -22.29 -7.36 19.49
C MET A 1 -22.44 -8.65 18.73
N ASN A 2 -23.15 -8.65 17.60
CA ASN A 2 -23.35 -9.88 16.83
C ASN A 2 -22.03 -10.26 16.15
N GLY A 3 -21.75 -11.55 16.00
CA GLY A 3 -20.52 -12.02 15.33
C GLY A 3 -20.34 -11.47 13.91
N THR A 4 -21.45 -11.12 13.23
CA THR A 4 -21.46 -10.47 11.93
C THR A 4 -20.91 -9.05 11.96
N ASP A 5 -21.24 -8.25 12.97
CA ASP A 5 -20.79 -6.85 13.08
C ASP A 5 -19.27 -6.79 13.26
N LEU A 6 -18.74 -7.76 14.01
CA LEU A 6 -17.32 -7.89 14.31
C LEU A 6 -16.51 -8.32 13.06
N LEU A 7 -17.10 -9.15 12.19
CA LEU A 7 -16.54 -9.48 10.88
C LEU A 7 -16.44 -8.24 9.98
N TYR A 8 -17.52 -7.45 9.89
CA TYR A 8 -17.53 -6.24 9.07
C TYR A 8 -16.51 -5.21 9.57
N ASP A 9 -16.41 -5.01 10.89
CA ASP A 9 -15.47 -4.05 11.48
C ASP A 9 -14.01 -4.47 11.24
N THR A 10 -13.69 -5.76 11.46
CA THR A 10 -12.34 -6.30 11.20
C THR A 10 -11.97 -6.15 9.72
N ALA A 11 -12.90 -6.44 8.80
CA ALA A 11 -12.68 -6.30 7.36
C ALA A 11 -12.48 -4.83 6.93
N ALA A 12 -13.31 -3.91 7.44
CA ALA A 12 -13.18 -2.48 7.16
C ALA A 12 -11.84 -1.94 7.68
N ARG A 13 -11.44 -2.37 8.88
CA ARG A 13 -10.14 -2.00 9.45
C ARG A 13 -8.97 -2.55 8.65
N GLY A 14 -9.06 -3.78 8.17
CA GLY A 14 -8.05 -4.37 7.27
C GLY A 14 -7.90 -3.60 5.97
N ALA A 15 -9.01 -3.18 5.35
CA ALA A 15 -8.97 -2.33 4.16
C ALA A 15 -8.28 -0.99 4.43
N TRP A 16 -8.56 -0.37 5.58
CA TRP A 16 -7.90 0.87 5.98
C TRP A 16 -6.38 0.70 6.18
N VAL A 17 -5.97 -0.38 6.83
CA VAL A 17 -4.55 -0.71 7.04
C VAL A 17 -3.85 -0.94 5.69
N LEU A 18 -4.48 -1.61 4.73
CA LEU A 18 -3.95 -1.80 3.38
C LEU A 18 -3.73 -0.46 2.65
N VAL A 19 -4.68 0.46 2.76
CA VAL A 19 -4.54 1.80 2.18
C VAL A 19 -3.32 2.51 2.81
N LEU A 20 -3.23 2.56 4.13
CA LEU A 20 -2.09 3.19 4.82
C LEU A 20 -0.75 2.52 4.51
N ALA A 21 -0.71 1.19 4.42
CA ALA A 21 0.50 0.44 4.12
C ALA A 21 1.00 0.66 2.69
N THR A 22 0.09 0.87 1.74
CA THR A 22 0.45 1.04 0.31
C THR A 22 0.74 2.49 -0.05
N LEU A 23 0.16 3.47 0.66
CA LEU A 23 0.34 4.91 0.41
C LEU A 23 1.81 5.35 0.22
N PRO A 24 2.75 4.98 1.11
CA PRO A 24 4.14 5.42 1.02
C PRO A 24 4.82 5.00 -0.28
N ALA A 25 4.47 3.84 -0.84
CA ALA A 25 4.98 3.36 -2.11
C ALA A 25 4.19 3.92 -3.31
N LEU A 26 2.88 4.12 -3.16
CA LEU A 26 1.99 4.58 -4.23
C LEU A 26 2.27 6.03 -4.64
N LEU A 27 2.44 6.93 -3.66
CA LEU A 27 2.66 8.36 -3.91
C LEU A 27 3.88 8.64 -4.80
N PRO A 28 5.08 8.11 -4.52
CA PRO A 28 6.24 8.31 -5.39
C PRO A 28 6.06 7.61 -6.74
N ALA A 29 5.43 6.43 -6.80
CA ALA A 29 5.16 5.76 -8.07
C ALA A 29 4.27 6.61 -8.99
N LEU A 30 3.22 7.23 -8.43
CA LEU A 30 2.31 8.13 -9.13
C LEU A 30 3.02 9.42 -9.57
N ALA A 31 3.74 10.07 -8.66
CA ALA A 31 4.44 11.32 -8.95
C ALA A 31 5.49 11.13 -10.06
N ILE A 32 6.33 10.10 -9.96
CA ILE A 32 7.35 9.79 -10.97
C ILE A 32 6.67 9.37 -12.27
N GLY A 33 5.60 8.58 -12.21
CA GLY A 33 4.88 8.18 -13.40
C GLY A 33 4.24 9.32 -14.16
N LEU A 34 3.71 10.31 -13.45
CA LEU A 34 3.15 11.51 -14.03
C LEU A 34 4.25 12.34 -14.71
N VAL A 35 5.35 12.60 -14.00
CA VAL A 35 6.47 13.41 -14.53
C VAL A 35 7.07 12.74 -15.77
N VAL A 36 7.39 11.44 -15.69
CA VAL A 36 7.98 10.73 -16.82
C VAL A 36 6.99 10.60 -17.97
N GLY A 37 5.70 10.34 -17.69
CA GLY A 37 4.67 10.28 -18.73
C GLY A 37 4.50 11.61 -19.49
N LEU A 38 4.59 12.73 -18.78
CA LEU A 38 4.55 14.06 -19.40
C LEU A 38 5.78 14.28 -20.30
N LEU A 39 6.97 13.90 -19.84
CA LEU A 39 8.20 13.99 -20.65
C LEU A 39 8.12 13.10 -21.90
N GLN A 40 7.64 11.87 -21.75
CA GLN A 40 7.45 10.94 -22.88
C GLN A 40 6.49 11.50 -23.93
N ALA A 41 5.39 12.12 -23.48
CA ALA A 41 4.43 12.78 -24.37
C ALA A 41 5.02 14.01 -25.06
N ALA A 42 5.82 14.82 -24.34
CA ALA A 42 6.40 16.06 -24.87
C ALA A 42 7.53 15.80 -25.88
N THR A 43 8.31 14.73 -25.72
CA THR A 43 9.45 14.42 -26.61
C THR A 43 9.17 13.33 -27.64
N SER A 44 7.95 12.78 -27.67
CA SER A 44 7.58 11.64 -28.51
C SER A 44 8.45 10.38 -28.34
N ILE A 45 9.10 10.23 -27.17
CA ILE A 45 9.93 9.06 -26.84
C ILE A 45 9.07 8.06 -26.07
N GLN A 46 8.75 6.92 -26.69
CA GLN A 46 7.93 5.86 -26.10
C GLN A 46 8.74 4.62 -25.75
N GLU A 47 9.89 4.83 -25.10
CA GLU A 47 10.74 3.74 -24.61
C GLU A 47 10.20 3.20 -23.28
N ALA A 48 9.77 1.94 -23.28
CA ALA A 48 9.14 1.31 -22.11
C ALA A 48 10.06 1.32 -20.88
N THR A 49 11.36 1.11 -21.06
CA THR A 49 12.40 1.08 -20.01
C THR A 49 12.57 2.43 -19.30
N LEU A 50 12.44 3.54 -20.04
CA LEU A 50 12.60 4.89 -19.51
C LEU A 50 11.48 5.26 -18.51
N SER A 51 10.28 4.71 -18.71
CA SER A 51 9.18 4.85 -17.74
C SER A 51 9.31 3.96 -16.51
N PHE A 52 10.00 2.82 -16.65
CA PHE A 52 10.00 1.76 -15.66
C PHE A 52 11.06 1.97 -14.58
N ILE A 53 12.31 2.25 -14.97
CA ILE A 53 13.45 2.34 -14.05
C ILE A 53 13.26 3.45 -12.99
N PRO A 54 12.90 4.70 -13.35
CA PRO A 54 12.72 5.76 -12.35
C PRO A 54 11.64 5.42 -11.33
N LYS A 55 10.51 4.83 -11.78
CA LYS A 55 9.42 4.40 -10.89
C LYS A 55 9.88 3.32 -9.91
N LEU A 56 10.64 2.33 -10.39
CA LEU A 56 11.16 1.25 -9.56
C LEU A 56 12.06 1.81 -8.45
N ILE A 57 12.97 2.73 -8.78
CA ILE A 57 13.85 3.38 -7.80
C ILE A 57 13.02 4.12 -6.75
N GLY A 58 12.00 4.88 -7.17
CA GLY A 58 11.12 5.60 -6.26
C GLY A 58 10.36 4.69 -5.30
N VAL A 59 9.78 3.60 -5.80
CA VAL A 59 9.08 2.60 -4.97
C VAL A 59 10.07 1.90 -4.04
N PHE A 60 11.24 1.52 -4.53
CA PHE A 60 12.27 0.86 -3.73
C PHE A 60 12.72 1.74 -2.56
N LEU A 61 13.01 3.02 -2.80
CA LEU A 61 13.38 3.97 -1.75
C LEU A 61 12.24 4.14 -0.74
N ALA A 62 10.99 4.23 -1.19
CA ALA A 62 9.85 4.29 -0.30
C ALA A 62 9.74 3.06 0.60
N LEU A 63 9.93 1.86 0.05
CA LEU A 63 9.89 0.62 0.83
C LEU A 63 11.05 0.53 1.82
N VAL A 64 12.24 1.00 1.47
CA VAL A 64 13.40 1.02 2.39
C VAL A 64 13.14 1.98 3.55
N LEU A 65 12.61 3.17 3.28
CA LEU A 65 12.36 4.20 4.30
C LEU A 65 11.14 3.89 5.17
N PHE A 66 10.07 3.40 4.57
CA PHE A 66 8.78 3.17 5.25
C PHE A 66 8.52 1.70 5.59
N GLY A 67 9.42 0.78 5.25
CA GLY A 67 9.25 -0.65 5.49
C GLY A 67 8.99 -1.01 6.95
N GLY A 68 9.66 -0.33 7.89
CA GLY A 68 9.40 -0.49 9.32
C GLY A 68 7.99 -0.07 9.74
N VAL A 69 7.49 1.04 9.19
CA VAL A 69 6.12 1.54 9.46
C VAL A 69 5.07 0.60 8.89
N ILE A 70 5.27 0.14 7.65
CA ILE A 70 4.40 -0.85 6.99
C ILE A 70 4.37 -2.15 7.80
N GLY A 71 5.54 -2.62 8.23
CA GLY A 71 5.66 -3.82 9.05
C GLY A 71 4.93 -3.68 10.39
N GLY A 72 5.01 -2.52 11.04
CA GLY A 72 4.27 -2.22 12.27
C GLY A 72 2.76 -2.26 12.06
N LEU A 73 2.25 -1.52 11.08
CA LEU A 73 0.83 -1.47 10.73
C LEU A 73 0.23 -2.87 10.47
N LEU A 74 0.94 -3.69 9.69
CA LEU A 74 0.52 -5.06 9.40
C LEU A 74 0.58 -5.95 10.64
N SER A 75 1.63 -5.84 11.45
CA SER A 75 1.78 -6.64 12.67
C SER A 75 0.69 -6.34 13.69
N ASP A 76 0.34 -5.06 13.86
CA ASP A 76 -0.71 -4.62 14.78
C ASP A 76 -2.07 -5.14 14.33
N TYR A 77 -2.40 -4.98 13.05
CA TYR A 77 -3.63 -5.49 12.48
C TYR A 77 -3.73 -7.02 12.57
N LEU A 78 -2.64 -7.74 12.30
CA LEU A 78 -2.63 -9.20 12.39
C LEU A 78 -2.90 -9.69 13.81
N ARG A 79 -2.34 -9.03 14.83
CA ARG A 79 -2.60 -9.37 16.24
C ARG A 79 -4.06 -9.13 16.61
N GLU A 80 -4.62 -8.02 16.17
CA GLU A 80 -6.03 -7.69 16.40
C GLU A 80 -6.96 -8.70 15.72
N ALA A 81 -6.75 -8.95 14.43
CA ALA A 81 -7.54 -9.92 13.67
C ALA A 81 -7.43 -11.32 14.29
N ALA A 82 -6.23 -11.75 14.73
CA ALA A 82 -6.06 -13.02 15.41
C ALA A 82 -6.81 -13.10 16.74
N SER A 83 -6.86 -12.00 17.51
CA SER A 83 -7.61 -11.94 18.77
C SER A 83 -9.14 -11.96 18.57
N ALA A 84 -9.61 -11.54 17.40
CA ALA A 84 -11.02 -11.52 17.03
C ALA A 84 -11.57 -12.90 16.65
N ILE A 85 -10.73 -13.81 16.13
CA ILE A 85 -11.12 -15.19 15.73
C ILE A 85 -11.84 -15.97 16.84
N PRO A 86 -11.30 -16.12 18.07
CA PRO A 86 -11.97 -16.86 19.12
C PRO A 86 -13.28 -16.23 19.59
N MET A 87 -13.46 -14.91 19.39
CA MET A 87 -14.71 -14.22 19.69
C MET A 87 -15.81 -14.47 18.65
N MET A 88 -15.42 -14.70 17.39
CA MET A 88 -16.36 -15.05 16.30
C MET A 88 -16.83 -16.51 16.38
N ALA A 89 -16.03 -17.38 17.01
CA ALA A 89 -16.33 -18.80 17.17
C ALA A 89 -17.27 -19.13 18.35
N ARG A 90 -17.71 -18.11 19.10
CA ARG A 90 -18.68 -18.21 20.20
C ARG A 90 -20.03 -17.66 19.76
#